data_AF-A0A438ED98-F1
#
_entry.id   AF-A0A438ED98-F1
#
_cell.length_a   1.000
_cell.length_b   1.000
_cell.length_c   1.000
_cell.angle_alpha   90.00
_cell.angle_beta   90.00
_cell.angle_gamma   90.00
#
_symmetry.space_group_name_H-M   'P 1'
#
loop_
_entity.id
_entity.type
_entity.pdbx_description
1 polymer ?
#
loop_
_entity_poly.entity_id
_entity_poly.type
_entity_poly.pdbx_seq_one_letter_code
_entity_poly.pdbx_strand_id
1 'polypeptide(L)'
;MLAFAVFFFILPILFSPLSSSEVQYPFNVSYNIDCGGSTNSVDQFNRTWLSDRNYTGGSTGLVSEPLHFHPLQEKTIRFFPLSSGKKNCYIVNLPNGRYYVRTFTVYDNYDGKSHSPSFDLSVEGTLVFSWRSPWPEEVSQHGAYSDLFVYVNDGEADVCFYSIATDPPVIGSLEIIQIDAYSYDSATIGTDQILVNYGRLTCGSDQWGPGFSNDTDFFGRSWQSDEEFRAKNSNIKRLLTSKSIANTNKLPNYFPMRLYQSAVTVTGNGALEYELQVDAKLDYLLWFHFAEIDASVNAAGKRVFEVVINGNNVTRIDVYQRVGGFAADNWHYVVKNLSNTLLTVKLVPVVGAPILSGLENYALIPADLSTVPDQGMISIEKTRIVVIAMRALKESLRIPARMGWNGDPCAPTNWDAWEGVTCHPNKKETALVVSQM
;
A
#
# COMPACT_ATOMS: atom_id res chain seq x y z
N MET A 1 -61.89 43.76 -42.98
CA MET A 1 -61.17 43.37 -41.75
C MET A 1 -60.45 42.05 -42.03
N LEU A 2 -59.18 42.11 -42.48
CA LEU A 2 -58.33 40.93 -42.57
C LEU A 2 -57.49 40.88 -41.29
N ALA A 3 -57.62 39.78 -40.54
CA ALA A 3 -56.87 39.54 -39.31
C ALA A 3 -55.47 38.99 -39.65
N PHE A 4 -54.43 39.66 -39.17
CA PHE A 4 -53.05 39.19 -39.21
C PHE A 4 -52.82 38.19 -38.05
N ALA A 5 -52.52 36.93 -38.37
CA ALA A 5 -52.07 35.95 -37.40
C ALA A 5 -50.55 36.06 -37.24
N VAL A 6 -50.09 36.45 -36.05
CA VAL A 6 -48.66 36.49 -35.68
C VAL A 6 -48.28 35.12 -35.11
N PHE A 7 -47.44 34.38 -35.82
CA PHE A 7 -46.87 33.12 -35.35
C PHE A 7 -45.62 33.42 -34.51
N PHE A 8 -45.68 33.17 -33.20
CA PHE A 8 -44.49 33.18 -32.34
C PHE A 8 -43.72 31.87 -32.52
N PHE A 9 -42.52 31.93 -33.11
CA PHE A 9 -41.56 30.84 -33.09
C PHE A 9 -40.92 30.75 -31.69
N ILE A 10 -41.27 29.72 -30.92
CA ILE A 10 -40.57 29.37 -29.68
C ILE A 10 -39.33 28.56 -30.06
N LEU A 11 -38.14 29.13 -29.85
CA LEU A 11 -36.85 28.47 -30.04
C LEU A 11 -36.67 27.40 -28.93
N PRO A 12 -36.34 26.15 -29.24
CA PRO A 12 -36.07 25.16 -28.20
C PRO A 12 -34.70 25.47 -27.56
N ILE A 13 -34.69 25.69 -26.25
CA ILE A 13 -33.46 25.78 -25.46
C ILE A 13 -32.87 24.36 -25.41
N LEU A 14 -31.82 24.13 -26.21
CA LEU A 14 -30.99 22.94 -26.13
C LEU A 14 -30.27 22.94 -24.78
N PHE A 15 -30.79 22.16 -23.81
CA PHE A 15 -30.03 21.79 -22.63
C PHE A 15 -28.85 20.93 -23.05
N SER A 16 -27.66 21.52 -23.08
CA SER A 16 -26.42 20.75 -23.15
C SER A 16 -26.34 19.88 -21.89
N PRO A 17 -26.16 18.56 -21.99
CA PRO A 17 -25.87 17.77 -20.80
C PRO A 17 -24.56 18.30 -20.23
N LEU A 18 -24.55 18.68 -18.95
CA LEU A 18 -23.31 18.85 -18.21
C LEU A 18 -22.56 17.52 -18.35
N SER A 19 -21.51 17.51 -19.17
CA SER A 19 -20.53 16.43 -19.15
C SER A 19 -19.94 16.42 -17.74
N SER A 20 -20.30 15.42 -16.94
CA SER A 20 -19.51 15.08 -15.77
C SER A 20 -18.08 14.87 -16.28
N SER A 21 -17.16 15.76 -15.92
CA SER A 21 -15.74 15.53 -16.16
C SER A 21 -15.39 14.24 -15.42
N GLU A 22 -15.27 13.13 -16.14
CA GLU A 22 -14.66 11.93 -15.59
C GLU A 22 -13.29 12.34 -15.06
N VAL A 23 -13.03 12.06 -13.78
CA VAL A 23 -11.73 12.33 -13.19
C VAL A 23 -10.74 11.40 -13.90
N GLN A 24 -10.00 11.95 -14.86
CA GLN A 24 -9.01 11.19 -15.60
C GLN A 24 -7.80 10.95 -14.70
N TYR A 25 -7.65 9.72 -14.22
CA TYR A 25 -6.43 9.29 -13.56
C TYR A 25 -5.30 9.21 -14.60
N PRO A 26 -4.20 9.96 -14.42
CA PRO A 26 -3.23 10.17 -15.51
C PRO A 26 -2.21 9.03 -15.66
N PHE A 27 -2.19 8.07 -14.73
CA PHE A 27 -1.23 6.96 -14.74
C PHE A 27 -1.86 5.69 -15.34
N ASN A 28 -1.14 5.06 -16.26
CA ASN A 28 -1.60 3.87 -17.00
C ASN A 28 -0.68 2.65 -16.82
N VAL A 29 0.35 2.76 -15.98
CA VAL A 29 1.28 1.67 -15.71
C VAL A 29 0.77 0.86 -14.53
N SER A 30 0.36 -0.38 -14.81
CA SER A 30 -0.08 -1.35 -13.81
C SER A 30 0.33 -2.76 -14.24
N TYR A 31 0.87 -3.51 -13.30
CA TYR A 31 1.19 -4.93 -13.44
C TYR A 31 0.47 -5.68 -12.33
N ASN A 32 -0.46 -6.56 -12.69
CA ASN A 32 -1.07 -7.51 -11.77
C ASN A 32 -0.55 -8.89 -12.17
N ILE A 33 0.17 -9.55 -11.27
CA ILE A 33 0.86 -10.82 -11.53
C ILE A 33 0.21 -11.90 -10.67
N ASP A 34 -0.31 -12.93 -11.34
CA ASP A 34 -0.83 -14.15 -10.73
C ASP A 34 0.35 -15.11 -10.52
N CYS A 35 0.80 -15.24 -9.27
CA CYS A 35 1.98 -16.00 -8.92
C CYS A 35 1.67 -17.50 -8.86
N GLY A 36 2.32 -18.29 -9.71
CA GLY A 36 2.01 -19.70 -9.90
C GLY A 36 0.92 -19.96 -10.95
N GLY A 37 0.23 -18.92 -11.43
CA GLY A 37 -0.68 -19.00 -12.56
C GLY A 37 0.02 -19.38 -13.86
N SER A 38 -0.59 -20.25 -14.66
CA SER A 38 0.02 -20.79 -15.89
C SER A 38 -0.31 -19.99 -17.16
N THR A 39 -1.35 -19.16 -17.12
CA THR A 39 -1.86 -18.36 -18.24
C THR A 39 -2.38 -17.02 -17.72
N ASN A 40 -2.35 -15.99 -18.57
CA ASN A 40 -2.99 -14.72 -18.25
C ASN A 40 -4.50 -14.92 -18.04
N SER A 41 -5.08 -14.14 -17.14
CA SER A 41 -6.50 -14.18 -16.81
C SER A 41 -7.06 -12.78 -16.68
N VAL A 42 -8.39 -12.68 -16.63
CA VAL A 42 -9.11 -11.43 -16.35
C VAL A 42 -10.03 -11.71 -15.18
N ASP A 43 -9.97 -10.86 -14.16
CA ASP A 43 -10.81 -11.02 -12.96
C ASP A 43 -12.23 -10.48 -13.18
N GLN A 44 -13.08 -10.67 -12.18
CA GLN A 44 -14.48 -10.19 -12.17
C GLN A 44 -14.62 -8.66 -12.24
N PHE A 45 -13.52 -7.92 -12.04
CA PHE A 45 -13.45 -6.46 -12.10
C PHE A 45 -12.79 -5.97 -13.40
N ASN A 46 -12.66 -6.86 -14.40
CA ASN A 46 -12.04 -6.58 -15.70
C ASN A 46 -10.56 -6.18 -15.60
N ARG A 47 -9.86 -6.60 -14.55
CA ARG A 47 -8.41 -6.41 -14.42
C ARG A 47 -7.68 -7.58 -15.04
N THR A 48 -6.70 -7.28 -15.89
CA THR A 48 -5.83 -8.30 -16.49
C THR A 48 -4.75 -8.71 -15.50
N TRP A 49 -4.63 -10.02 -15.30
CA TRP A 49 -3.61 -10.68 -14.51
C TRP A 49 -2.65 -11.43 -15.42
N LEU A 50 -1.35 -11.20 -15.23
CA LEU A 50 -0.26 -11.80 -15.99
C LEU A 50 0.23 -13.05 -15.28
N SER A 51 0.45 -14.13 -16.03
CA SER A 51 1.13 -15.31 -15.50
C SER A 51 2.59 -15.00 -15.18
N ASP A 52 3.06 -15.48 -14.03
CA ASP A 52 4.45 -15.31 -13.61
C ASP A 52 5.44 -16.32 -14.22
N ARG A 53 4.99 -17.14 -15.18
CA ARG A 53 5.76 -18.27 -15.76
C ARG A 53 7.18 -17.90 -16.21
N ASN A 54 7.39 -16.65 -16.63
CA ASN A 54 8.67 -16.16 -17.14
C ASN A 54 9.34 -15.12 -16.21
N TYR A 55 8.78 -14.83 -15.03
CA TYR A 55 9.30 -13.77 -14.16
C TYR A 55 10.43 -14.26 -13.25
N THR A 56 10.27 -15.42 -12.60
CA THR A 56 11.20 -15.85 -11.55
C THR A 56 11.42 -17.37 -11.54
N GLY A 57 12.44 -17.80 -10.79
CA GLY A 57 12.69 -19.22 -10.49
C GLY A 57 11.64 -19.83 -9.57
N GLY A 58 11.98 -20.87 -8.81
CA GLY A 58 11.02 -21.51 -7.91
C GLY A 58 10.08 -22.51 -8.57
N SER A 59 9.00 -22.84 -7.88
CA SER A 59 8.00 -23.83 -8.28
C SER A 59 6.59 -23.32 -7.98
N THR A 60 5.61 -23.84 -8.70
CA THR A 60 4.20 -23.45 -8.58
C THR A 60 3.45 -24.45 -7.73
N GLY A 61 2.50 -23.98 -6.92
CA GLY A 61 1.61 -24.80 -6.10
C GLY A 61 0.16 -24.31 -6.17
N LEU A 62 -0.76 -25.18 -5.77
CA LEU A 62 -2.14 -24.82 -5.49
C LEU A 62 -2.30 -24.79 -3.98
N VAL A 63 -3.05 -23.83 -3.45
CA VAL A 63 -3.50 -23.86 -2.06
C VAL A 63 -4.32 -25.11 -1.77
N SER A 64 -4.41 -25.56 -0.52
CA SER A 64 -5.10 -26.82 -0.18
C SER A 64 -6.60 -26.74 -0.46
N GLU A 65 -7.24 -25.60 -0.15
CA GLU A 65 -8.68 -25.39 -0.30
C GLU A 65 -8.98 -24.22 -1.28
N PRO A 66 -8.72 -24.39 -2.58
CA PRO A 66 -8.80 -23.31 -3.59
C PRO A 66 -10.22 -22.75 -3.79
N LEU A 67 -11.24 -23.42 -3.26
CA LEU A 67 -12.63 -22.97 -3.30
C LEU A 67 -12.95 -21.91 -2.23
N HIS A 68 -12.13 -21.78 -1.18
CA HIS A 68 -12.23 -20.69 -0.21
C HIS A 68 -11.87 -19.33 -0.82
N PHE A 69 -11.03 -19.34 -1.86
CA PHE A 69 -10.61 -18.12 -2.54
C PHE A 69 -11.54 -17.84 -3.72
N HIS A 70 -12.11 -16.64 -3.75
CA HIS A 70 -12.93 -16.22 -4.89
C HIS A 70 -12.08 -15.76 -6.08
N PRO A 71 -11.08 -14.87 -5.91
CA PRO A 71 -10.21 -14.43 -6.99
C PRO A 71 -9.29 -15.55 -7.46
N LEU A 72 -8.99 -15.59 -8.76
CA LEU A 72 -8.19 -16.66 -9.36
C LEU A 72 -6.73 -16.61 -8.91
N GLN A 73 -6.18 -15.40 -8.84
CA GLN A 73 -4.81 -15.10 -8.43
C GLN A 73 -4.51 -15.39 -6.96
N GLU A 74 -5.51 -15.82 -6.18
CA GLU A 74 -5.34 -16.23 -4.78
C GLU A 74 -5.34 -17.75 -4.62
N LYS A 75 -5.65 -18.50 -5.69
CA LYS A 75 -5.75 -19.98 -5.66
C LYS A 75 -4.41 -20.64 -5.91
N THR A 76 -3.54 -19.98 -6.64
CA THR A 76 -2.20 -20.45 -6.97
C THR A 76 -1.17 -19.68 -6.18
N ILE A 77 -0.05 -20.35 -5.93
CA ILE A 77 1.12 -19.72 -5.32
C ILE A 77 2.38 -20.07 -6.12
N ARG A 78 3.36 -19.17 -6.05
CA ARG A 78 4.76 -19.51 -6.28
C ARG A 78 5.45 -19.71 -4.95
N PHE A 79 6.26 -20.74 -4.86
CA PHE A 79 7.13 -21.00 -3.72
C PHE A 79 8.58 -21.21 -4.14
N PHE A 80 9.51 -20.81 -3.28
CA PHE A 80 10.94 -20.82 -3.57
C PHE A 80 11.66 -21.86 -2.69
N PRO A 81 11.73 -23.14 -3.12
CA PRO A 81 12.46 -24.15 -2.35
C PRO A 81 13.96 -23.84 -2.32
N LEU A 82 14.68 -24.42 -1.35
CA LEU A 82 16.14 -24.28 -1.22
C LEU A 82 16.92 -24.55 -2.50
N SER A 83 16.43 -25.42 -3.39
CA SER A 83 17.04 -25.69 -4.70
C SER A 83 17.08 -24.46 -5.62
N SER A 84 16.23 -23.46 -5.36
CA SER A 84 16.19 -22.17 -6.06
C SER A 84 17.12 -21.12 -5.42
N GLY A 85 17.83 -21.49 -4.35
CA GLY A 85 18.73 -20.61 -3.61
C GLY A 85 18.00 -19.80 -2.54
N LYS A 86 18.79 -19.17 -1.66
CA LYS A 86 18.27 -18.43 -0.50
C LYS A 86 17.55 -17.14 -0.86
N LYS A 87 17.83 -16.57 -2.03
CA LYS A 87 17.31 -15.30 -2.52
C LYS A 87 16.66 -15.49 -3.89
N ASN A 88 15.40 -15.07 -4.04
CA ASN A 88 14.66 -15.10 -5.30
C ASN A 88 13.92 -13.79 -5.50
N CYS A 89 13.81 -13.27 -6.73
CA CYS A 89 13.25 -11.95 -6.97
C CYS A 89 12.33 -11.92 -8.19
N TYR A 90 11.26 -11.12 -8.10
CA TYR A 90 10.57 -10.55 -9.26
C TYR A 90 11.28 -9.26 -9.64
N ILE A 91 11.67 -9.17 -10.91
CA ILE A 91 12.29 -7.98 -11.51
C ILE A 91 11.31 -7.48 -12.57
N VAL A 92 10.69 -6.33 -12.34
CA VAL A 92 9.64 -5.80 -13.22
C VAL A 92 10.11 -4.49 -13.84
N ASN A 93 10.24 -4.44 -15.17
CA ASN A 93 10.62 -3.22 -15.88
C ASN A 93 9.51 -2.18 -15.78
N LEU A 94 9.83 -1.00 -15.26
CA LEU A 94 8.88 0.09 -15.00
C LEU A 94 9.52 1.44 -15.37
N PRO A 95 8.75 2.49 -15.70
CA PRO A 95 9.32 3.84 -15.75
C PRO A 95 9.73 4.31 -14.35
N ASN A 96 10.63 5.29 -14.28
CA ASN A 96 10.94 5.92 -13.01
C ASN A 96 9.70 6.63 -12.45
N GLY A 97 9.46 6.50 -11.16
CA GLY A 97 8.30 7.11 -10.51
C GLY A 97 8.01 6.51 -9.16
N ARG A 98 6.83 6.85 -8.64
CA ARG A 98 6.33 6.29 -7.39
C ARG A 98 5.28 5.24 -7.66
N TYR A 99 5.32 4.18 -6.86
CA TYR A 99 4.50 3.00 -7.04
C TYR A 99 3.81 2.61 -5.73
N TYR A 100 2.56 2.21 -5.87
CA TYR A 100 1.87 1.36 -4.91
C TYR A 100 2.21 -0.09 -5.24
N VAL A 101 2.75 -0.82 -4.27
CA VAL A 101 3.07 -2.24 -4.39
C VAL A 101 2.24 -3.00 -3.38
N ARG A 102 1.57 -4.05 -3.82
CA ARG A 102 0.76 -4.93 -2.97
C ARG A 102 1.06 -6.38 -3.27
N THR A 103 1.19 -7.18 -2.22
CA THR A 103 1.38 -8.63 -2.31
C THR A 103 0.24 -9.35 -1.59
N PHE A 104 -0.19 -10.48 -2.14
CA PHE A 104 -1.01 -11.45 -1.42
C PHE A 104 -0.16 -12.66 -1.06
N THR A 105 -0.14 -13.02 0.22
CA THR A 105 0.64 -14.14 0.75
C THR A 105 -0.28 -15.10 1.47
N VAL A 106 -0.21 -16.38 1.12
CA VAL A 106 -1.00 -17.45 1.74
C VAL A 106 -0.20 -18.74 1.81
N TYR A 107 -0.35 -19.50 2.89
CA TYR A 107 0.23 -20.84 3.02
C TYR A 107 -0.80 -21.92 2.64
N ASP A 108 -1.97 -21.85 3.28
CA ASP A 108 -3.10 -22.78 3.18
C ASP A 108 -2.67 -24.24 2.98
N ASN A 109 -1.66 -24.65 3.77
CA ASN A 109 -1.08 -25.99 3.78
C ASN A 109 -0.82 -26.60 2.39
N TYR A 110 -0.39 -25.78 1.41
CA TYR A 110 -0.22 -26.20 0.01
C TYR A 110 0.70 -27.43 -0.17
N ASP A 111 1.60 -27.68 0.79
CA ASP A 111 2.56 -28.78 0.78
C ASP A 111 2.23 -29.92 1.77
N GLY A 112 1.11 -29.84 2.48
CA GLY A 112 0.64 -30.86 3.42
C GLY A 112 1.50 -31.03 4.68
N LYS A 113 2.43 -30.09 4.98
CA LYS A 113 3.34 -30.21 6.13
C LYS A 113 2.83 -29.56 7.41
N SER A 114 1.75 -28.79 7.33
CA SER A 114 1.20 -28.01 8.45
C SER A 114 2.25 -27.12 9.12
N HIS A 115 3.15 -26.56 8.31
CA HIS A 115 4.25 -25.70 8.76
C HIS A 115 4.39 -24.52 7.81
N SER A 116 3.79 -23.39 8.18
CA SER A 116 3.94 -22.13 7.44
C SER A 116 5.42 -21.73 7.33
N PRO A 117 5.88 -21.17 6.21
CA PRO A 117 7.29 -20.84 6.03
C PRO A 117 7.69 -19.55 6.75
N SER A 118 8.94 -19.50 7.25
CA SER A 118 9.59 -18.28 7.70
C SER A 118 10.44 -17.67 6.59
N PHE A 119 10.20 -16.41 6.25
CA PHE A 119 10.96 -15.70 5.24
C PHE A 119 10.84 -14.19 5.38
N ASP A 120 11.70 -13.50 4.66
CA ASP A 120 11.75 -12.05 4.57
C ASP A 120 11.48 -11.58 3.14
N LEU A 121 10.88 -10.39 3.00
CA LEU A 121 10.59 -9.76 1.71
C LEU A 121 11.20 -8.36 1.69
N SER A 122 11.98 -8.07 0.65
CA SER A 122 12.48 -6.74 0.35
C SER A 122 11.87 -6.15 -0.92
N VAL A 123 11.62 -4.84 -0.92
CA VAL A 123 11.28 -4.07 -2.11
C VAL A 123 12.35 -3.01 -2.31
N GLU A 124 12.88 -2.87 -3.52
CA GLU A 124 14.01 -1.98 -3.85
C GLU A 124 15.20 -2.20 -2.90
N GLY A 125 15.54 -3.47 -2.65
CA GLY A 125 16.64 -3.85 -1.75
C GLY A 125 16.42 -3.48 -0.28
N THR A 126 15.23 -3.04 0.12
CA THR A 126 14.91 -2.66 1.50
C THR A 126 13.96 -3.67 2.13
N LEU A 127 14.30 -4.21 3.31
CA LEU A 127 13.44 -5.17 4.00
C LEU A 127 12.13 -4.51 4.49
N VAL A 128 10.98 -5.06 4.11
CA VAL A 128 9.65 -4.44 4.37
C VAL A 128 8.63 -5.38 5.02
N PHE A 129 8.67 -6.68 4.73
CA PHE A 129 7.77 -7.66 5.37
C PHE A 129 8.54 -8.86 5.89
N SER A 130 8.19 -9.30 7.10
CA SER A 130 8.80 -10.45 7.76
C SER A 130 7.73 -11.46 8.17
N TRP A 131 7.81 -12.66 7.62
CA TRP A 131 6.91 -13.76 7.88
C TRP A 131 7.62 -14.76 8.79
N ARG A 132 7.02 -15.12 9.93
CA ARG A 132 7.64 -15.99 10.95
C ARG A 132 6.69 -17.09 11.34
N SER A 133 7.13 -18.33 11.18
CA SER A 133 6.37 -19.52 11.58
C SER A 133 6.29 -19.65 13.11
N PRO A 134 5.16 -20.12 13.67
CA PRO A 134 3.89 -20.41 12.99
C PRO A 134 3.11 -19.12 12.70
N TRP A 135 2.44 -19.05 11.54
CA TRP A 135 1.56 -17.93 11.20
C TRP A 135 0.25 -18.02 11.99
N PRO A 136 -0.43 -16.89 12.27
CA PRO A 136 -1.80 -16.90 12.76
C PRO A 136 -2.71 -17.73 11.86
N GLU A 137 -3.66 -18.46 12.43
CA GLU A 137 -4.53 -19.39 11.67
C GLU A 137 -5.28 -18.68 10.54
N GLU A 138 -5.84 -17.50 10.83
CA GLU A 138 -6.56 -16.67 9.85
C GLU A 138 -5.67 -16.34 8.64
N VAL A 139 -4.43 -15.91 8.90
CA VAL A 139 -3.47 -15.57 7.85
C VAL A 139 -2.98 -16.81 7.11
N SER A 140 -2.83 -17.93 7.83
CA SER A 140 -2.40 -19.19 7.24
C SER A 140 -3.46 -19.76 6.29
N GLN A 141 -4.75 -19.69 6.63
CA GLN A 141 -5.85 -20.30 5.86
C GLN A 141 -6.47 -19.35 4.83
N HIS A 142 -6.61 -18.06 5.15
CA HIS A 142 -7.26 -17.07 4.28
C HIS A 142 -6.27 -16.13 3.58
N GLY A 143 -4.99 -16.22 3.94
CA GLY A 143 -3.95 -15.35 3.42
C GLY A 143 -3.99 -13.95 4.03
N ALA A 144 -3.04 -13.12 3.63
CA ALA A 144 -3.01 -11.72 3.98
C ALA A 144 -2.46 -10.86 2.84
N TYR A 145 -3.06 -9.68 2.72
CA TYR A 145 -2.56 -8.63 1.85
C TYR A 145 -1.60 -7.73 2.62
N SER A 146 -0.51 -7.37 1.98
CA SER A 146 0.46 -6.41 2.50
C SER A 146 0.81 -5.44 1.40
N ASP A 147 0.81 -4.14 1.70
CA ASP A 147 1.02 -3.09 0.72
C ASP A 147 1.92 -1.97 1.23
N LEU A 148 2.52 -1.25 0.29
CA LEU A 148 3.45 -0.15 0.56
C LEU A 148 3.51 0.84 -0.59
N PHE A 149 4.14 1.99 -0.32
CA PHE A 149 4.53 2.96 -1.34
C PHE A 149 6.04 3.11 -1.43
N VAL A 150 6.58 3.05 -2.64
CA VAL A 150 8.02 3.09 -2.91
C VAL A 150 8.34 3.90 -4.16
N TYR A 151 9.54 4.47 -4.24
CA TYR A 151 10.08 5.07 -5.45
C TYR A 151 10.97 4.08 -6.19
N VAL A 152 10.71 3.92 -7.49
CA VAL A 152 11.59 3.20 -8.42
C VAL A 152 12.34 4.24 -9.23
N ASN A 153 13.67 4.22 -9.16
CA ASN A 153 14.51 5.25 -9.75
C ASN A 153 15.37 4.76 -10.89
N ASP A 154 15.54 3.45 -11.03
CA ASP A 154 16.42 2.83 -12.01
C ASP A 154 15.63 2.12 -13.12
N GLY A 155 14.31 2.17 -13.08
CA GLY A 155 13.43 1.63 -14.12
C GLY A 155 13.17 0.13 -14.00
N GLU A 156 13.50 -0.47 -12.86
CA GLU A 156 13.16 -1.86 -12.52
C GLU A 156 12.69 -1.90 -11.07
N ALA A 157 11.52 -2.48 -10.81
CA ALA A 157 11.14 -2.82 -9.43
C ALA A 157 11.67 -4.20 -9.08
N ASP A 158 12.45 -4.27 -8.00
CA ASP A 158 12.99 -5.50 -7.44
C ASP A 158 12.19 -5.89 -6.17
N VAL A 159 11.42 -6.98 -6.26
CA VAL A 159 10.71 -7.60 -5.13
C VAL A 159 11.34 -8.95 -4.82
N CYS A 160 12.12 -9.02 -3.75
CA CYS A 160 12.95 -10.18 -3.41
C CYS A 160 12.49 -10.88 -2.13
N PHE A 161 12.66 -12.20 -2.11
CA PHE A 161 12.30 -13.11 -1.04
C PHE A 161 13.54 -13.82 -0.52
N TYR A 162 13.67 -13.89 0.80
CA TYR A 162 14.83 -14.45 1.49
C TYR A 162 14.37 -15.59 2.41
N SER A 163 14.79 -16.81 2.10
CA SER A 163 14.43 -18.01 2.87
C SER A 163 15.15 -18.03 4.22
N ILE A 164 14.41 -18.24 5.32
CA ILE A 164 15.02 -18.47 6.62
C ILE A 164 15.12 -19.97 6.87
N ALA A 165 16.31 -20.42 7.29
CA ALA A 165 16.63 -21.83 7.46
C ALA A 165 16.35 -22.66 6.19
N THR A 166 15.33 -23.53 6.22
CA THR A 166 14.95 -24.41 5.10
C THR A 166 13.56 -24.10 4.55
N ASP A 167 12.91 -23.06 5.06
CA ASP A 167 11.53 -22.73 4.71
C ASP A 167 11.46 -22.07 3.33
N PRO A 168 10.55 -22.51 2.44
CA PRO A 168 10.38 -21.90 1.13
C PRO A 168 9.52 -20.63 1.24
N PRO A 169 10.01 -19.44 0.88
CA PRO A 169 9.16 -18.26 0.75
C PRO A 169 8.01 -18.52 -0.24
N VAL A 170 6.85 -17.92 0.02
CA VAL A 170 5.63 -18.09 -0.80
C VAL A 170 5.01 -16.75 -1.16
N ILE A 171 4.37 -16.68 -2.33
CA ILE A 171 3.58 -15.54 -2.79
C ILE A 171 2.45 -16.02 -3.70
N GLY A 172 1.24 -15.47 -3.53
CA GLY A 172 0.08 -15.74 -4.39
C GLY A 172 -0.12 -14.69 -5.48
N SER A 173 0.06 -13.41 -5.16
CA SER A 173 -0.06 -12.35 -6.17
C SER A 173 0.82 -11.13 -5.88
N LEU A 174 1.21 -10.43 -6.95
CA LEU A 174 1.96 -9.17 -6.90
C LEU A 174 1.29 -8.12 -7.79
N GLU A 175 0.89 -7.01 -7.20
CA GLU A 175 0.31 -5.85 -7.87
C GLU A 175 1.28 -4.66 -7.76
N ILE A 176 1.59 -4.01 -8.88
CA ILE A 176 2.41 -2.80 -8.93
C ILE A 176 1.69 -1.76 -9.78
N ILE A 177 1.39 -0.60 -9.20
CA ILE A 177 0.59 0.46 -9.84
C ILE A 177 1.34 1.78 -9.71
N GLN A 178 1.56 2.48 -10.83
CA GLN A 178 2.14 3.82 -10.80
C GLN A 178 1.14 4.82 -10.22
N ILE A 179 1.63 5.67 -9.33
CA ILE A 179 0.85 6.68 -8.63
C ILE A 179 1.50 8.07 -8.74
N ASP A 180 0.79 9.08 -8.25
CA ASP A 180 1.32 10.44 -8.19
C ASP A 180 2.58 10.48 -7.33
N ALA A 181 3.65 11.07 -7.87
CA ALA A 181 4.90 11.22 -7.16
C ALA A 181 4.72 11.95 -5.82
N TYR A 182 3.86 12.99 -5.79
CA TYR A 182 3.59 13.81 -4.61
C TYR A 182 2.56 13.22 -3.64
N SER A 183 2.08 12.00 -3.89
CA SER A 183 1.17 11.32 -2.96
C SER A 183 1.77 11.21 -1.56
N TYR A 184 0.94 11.10 -0.54
CA TYR A 184 1.36 10.96 0.86
C TYR A 184 2.46 11.94 1.30
N ASP A 185 2.39 13.18 0.83
CA ASP A 185 3.35 14.27 1.13
C ASP A 185 4.84 13.90 1.00
N SER A 186 5.21 13.19 -0.08
CA SER A 186 6.63 12.90 -0.36
C SER A 186 7.51 14.12 -0.53
N ALA A 187 6.94 15.29 -0.85
CA ALA A 187 7.71 16.53 -0.90
C ALA A 187 8.37 16.84 0.46
N THR A 188 7.69 16.52 1.56
CA THR A 188 8.19 16.67 2.92
C THR A 188 8.87 15.39 3.44
N ILE A 189 8.30 14.21 3.15
CA ILE A 189 8.79 12.92 3.67
C ILE A 189 10.11 12.49 3.00
N GLY A 190 10.29 12.82 1.72
CA GLY A 190 11.43 12.36 0.92
C GLY A 190 11.07 11.19 0.00
N THR A 191 12.02 10.87 -0.89
CA THR A 191 11.92 9.77 -1.86
C THR A 191 12.73 8.54 -1.46
N ASP A 192 13.48 8.64 -0.37
CA ASP A 192 14.34 7.62 0.26
C ASP A 192 13.63 6.92 1.42
N GLN A 193 12.30 6.96 1.44
CA GLN A 193 11.45 6.33 2.45
C GLN A 193 10.42 5.43 1.76
N ILE A 194 10.29 4.21 2.27
CA ILE A 194 9.21 3.30 1.93
C ILE A 194 8.12 3.44 2.98
N LEU A 195 6.88 3.69 2.55
CA LEU A 195 5.73 3.76 3.45
C LEU A 195 5.07 2.39 3.49
N VAL A 196 5.35 1.63 4.54
CA VAL A 196 4.78 0.28 4.75
C VAL A 196 3.46 0.42 5.50
N ASN A 197 2.37 -0.16 4.97
CA ASN A 197 1.04 -0.05 5.58
C ASN A 197 0.93 -0.91 6.85
N TYR A 198 0.67 -0.26 8.00
CA TYR A 198 0.37 -0.91 9.29
C TYR A 198 -1.11 -0.81 9.67
N GLY A 199 -1.93 -0.18 8.82
CA GLY A 199 -3.36 -0.08 9.02
C GLY A 199 -3.94 1.01 8.13
N ARG A 200 -4.82 0.63 7.21
CA ARG A 200 -5.61 1.55 6.38
C ARG A 200 -7.09 1.32 6.67
N LEU A 201 -7.66 2.18 7.50
CA LEU A 201 -8.96 1.96 8.14
C LEU A 201 -10.06 2.84 7.53
N THR A 202 -11.20 2.23 7.23
CA THR A 202 -12.46 2.92 6.92
C THR A 202 -13.31 2.98 8.18
N CYS A 203 -13.76 4.17 8.57
CA CYS A 203 -14.53 4.34 9.80
C CYS A 203 -16.02 4.24 9.53
N GLY A 204 -16.69 3.29 10.20
CA GLY A 204 -18.14 3.16 10.18
C GLY A 204 -18.70 2.42 8.96
N SER A 205 -17.83 1.70 8.24
CA SER A 205 -18.18 0.78 7.14
C SER A 205 -17.45 -0.55 7.30
N ASP A 206 -17.96 -1.59 6.66
CA ASP A 206 -17.24 -2.86 6.53
C ASP A 206 -16.05 -2.70 5.59
N GLN A 207 -15.15 -3.70 5.51
CA GLN A 207 -14.00 -3.60 4.62
C GLN A 207 -14.41 -3.52 3.15
N TRP A 208 -13.63 -2.80 2.34
CA TRP A 208 -13.91 -2.62 0.91
C TRP A 208 -12.63 -2.34 0.11
N GLY A 209 -12.75 -2.42 -1.22
CA GLY A 209 -11.65 -2.25 -2.17
C GLY A 209 -11.23 -3.57 -2.82
N PRO A 210 -10.14 -3.59 -3.62
CA PRO A 210 -9.78 -4.77 -4.38
C PRO A 210 -9.54 -6.02 -3.51
N GLY A 211 -10.13 -7.14 -3.93
CA GLY A 211 -10.19 -8.38 -3.16
C GLY A 211 -11.47 -8.53 -2.33
N PHE A 212 -12.21 -7.44 -2.07
CA PHE A 212 -13.37 -7.45 -1.16
C PHE A 212 -14.66 -6.89 -1.79
N SER A 213 -14.56 -5.83 -2.59
CA SER A 213 -15.72 -5.20 -3.22
C SER A 213 -15.36 -4.52 -4.56
N ASN A 214 -16.38 -4.11 -5.32
CA ASN A 214 -16.22 -3.43 -6.62
C ASN A 214 -16.15 -1.89 -6.50
N ASP A 215 -15.47 -1.40 -5.47
CA ASP A 215 -15.36 0.04 -5.24
C ASP A 215 -14.13 0.62 -5.89
N THR A 216 -14.29 1.74 -6.58
CA THR A 216 -13.20 2.39 -7.30
C THR A 216 -12.31 3.19 -6.35
N ASP A 217 -11.06 2.78 -6.23
CA ASP A 217 -9.95 3.57 -5.74
C ASP A 217 -8.86 3.56 -6.83
N PHE A 218 -8.44 4.74 -7.29
CA PHE A 218 -7.48 4.86 -8.38
C PHE A 218 -6.10 4.27 -8.05
N PHE A 219 -5.74 4.20 -6.77
CA PHE A 219 -4.50 3.57 -6.33
C PHE A 219 -4.65 2.05 -6.14
N GLY A 220 -5.88 1.51 -6.17
CA GLY A 220 -6.14 0.10 -5.86
C GLY A 220 -5.97 -0.25 -4.37
N ARG A 221 -6.11 0.73 -3.48
CA ARG A 221 -6.04 0.51 -2.03
C ARG A 221 -7.27 -0.24 -1.52
N SER A 222 -7.04 -1.12 -0.56
CA SER A 222 -8.12 -1.74 0.23
C SER A 222 -8.16 -1.12 1.62
N TRP A 223 -9.37 -0.99 2.15
CA TRP A 223 -9.66 -0.33 3.42
C TRP A 223 -10.32 -1.33 4.37
N GLN A 224 -9.70 -1.53 5.53
CA GLN A 224 -10.17 -2.44 6.58
C GLN A 224 -11.17 -1.72 7.50
N SER A 225 -12.13 -2.45 8.05
CA SER A 225 -13.00 -1.91 9.10
C SER A 225 -12.16 -1.44 10.29
N ASP A 226 -12.48 -0.27 10.82
CA ASP A 226 -11.80 0.30 11.98
C ASP A 226 -12.20 -0.39 13.31
N GLU A 227 -13.15 -1.32 13.28
CA GLU A 227 -13.78 -1.89 14.47
C GLU A 227 -12.85 -2.60 15.44
N GLU A 228 -11.91 -3.37 14.93
CA GLU A 228 -10.97 -4.15 15.76
C GLU A 228 -9.88 -3.28 16.39
N PHE A 229 -9.67 -2.07 15.86
CA PHE A 229 -8.63 -1.14 16.30
C PHE A 229 -9.13 -0.11 17.32
N ARG A 230 -10.45 -0.04 17.55
CA ARG A 230 -11.05 0.89 18.52
C ARG A 230 -10.90 0.36 19.94
N ALA A 231 -10.65 1.27 20.88
CA ALA A 231 -10.76 0.96 22.29
C ALA A 231 -12.21 0.56 22.64
N LYS A 232 -12.36 -0.56 23.37
CA LYS A 232 -13.67 -1.17 23.68
C LYS A 232 -14.58 -0.35 24.62
N ASN A 233 -14.10 0.79 25.11
CA ASN A 233 -14.78 1.62 26.11
C ASN A 233 -15.68 2.72 25.51
N SER A 234 -15.72 2.85 24.18
CA SER A 234 -16.39 3.96 23.51
C SER A 234 -17.76 3.56 22.94
N ASN A 235 -18.83 4.30 23.30
CA ASN A 235 -20.16 4.11 22.71
C ASN A 235 -20.22 4.69 21.30
N ILE A 236 -19.80 3.89 20.33
CA ILE A 236 -19.69 4.30 18.92
C ILE A 236 -21.06 4.47 18.28
N LYS A 237 -21.22 5.56 17.53
CA LYS A 237 -22.34 5.80 16.61
C LYS A 237 -21.78 5.89 15.19
N ARG A 238 -22.25 5.01 14.31
CA ARG A 238 -21.96 5.07 12.87
C ARG A 238 -22.83 6.14 12.20
N LEU A 239 -22.23 6.91 11.30
CA LEU A 239 -22.88 7.89 10.44
C LEU A 239 -22.67 7.45 8.99
N LEU A 240 -23.74 7.48 8.21
CA LEU A 240 -23.74 7.09 6.80
C LEU A 240 -24.48 8.14 5.99
N THR A 241 -24.01 8.38 4.77
CA THR A 241 -24.71 9.25 3.83
C THR A 241 -24.59 8.73 2.40
N SER A 242 -25.66 8.90 1.62
CA SER A 242 -25.65 8.68 0.17
C SER A 242 -25.39 9.97 -0.62
N LYS A 243 -25.21 11.11 0.06
CA LYS A 243 -24.88 12.37 -0.60
C LYS A 243 -23.48 12.29 -1.21
N SER A 244 -23.30 13.03 -2.30
CA SER A 244 -21.97 13.26 -2.86
C SER A 244 -21.13 14.08 -1.88
N ILE A 245 -19.87 13.70 -1.72
CA ILE A 245 -18.89 14.41 -0.90
C ILE A 245 -17.95 15.20 -1.82
N ALA A 246 -17.86 16.50 -1.62
CA ALA A 246 -16.93 17.35 -2.36
C ALA A 246 -15.46 17.06 -1.98
N ASN A 247 -14.51 17.52 -2.79
CA ASN A 247 -13.06 17.40 -2.57
C ASN A 247 -12.48 15.97 -2.53
N THR A 248 -13.23 14.97 -3.00
CA THR A 248 -12.75 13.58 -3.15
C THR A 248 -12.11 13.37 -4.53
N ASN A 249 -11.32 12.31 -4.69
CA ASN A 249 -10.63 11.98 -5.95
C ASN A 249 -9.79 13.13 -6.51
N LYS A 250 -9.14 13.90 -5.62
CA LYS A 250 -8.24 14.99 -5.98
C LYS A 250 -6.77 14.57 -5.87
N LEU A 251 -5.94 15.10 -6.75
CA LEU A 251 -4.49 14.99 -6.67
C LEU A 251 -3.98 15.48 -5.31
N PRO A 252 -2.84 14.95 -4.82
CA PRO A 252 -2.06 13.86 -5.43
C PRO A 252 -2.56 12.46 -5.01
N ASN A 253 -3.43 12.35 -4.00
CA ASN A 253 -3.75 11.06 -3.36
C ASN A 253 -4.97 10.34 -3.92
N TYR A 254 -5.84 11.07 -4.62
CA TYR A 254 -7.07 10.55 -5.21
C TYR A 254 -7.92 9.73 -4.23
N PHE A 255 -8.03 10.17 -2.97
CA PHE A 255 -8.81 9.46 -1.96
C PHE A 255 -10.28 9.31 -2.40
N PRO A 256 -10.82 8.08 -2.42
CA PRO A 256 -12.12 7.80 -3.01
C PRO A 256 -13.27 8.36 -2.18
N MET A 257 -14.35 8.74 -2.86
CA MET A 257 -15.54 9.33 -2.21
C MET A 257 -16.16 8.40 -1.17
N ARG A 258 -16.14 7.08 -1.43
CA ARG A 258 -16.69 6.06 -0.54
C ARG A 258 -16.16 6.17 0.89
N LEU A 259 -14.87 6.47 1.05
CA LEU A 259 -14.24 6.63 2.37
C LEU A 259 -14.93 7.72 3.21
N TYR A 260 -15.39 8.79 2.58
CA TYR A 260 -15.98 9.95 3.25
C TYR A 260 -17.51 9.88 3.37
N GLN A 261 -18.14 8.81 2.84
CA GLN A 261 -19.58 8.58 2.96
C GLN A 261 -19.97 7.83 4.25
N SER A 262 -18.98 7.31 4.96
CA SER A 262 -19.11 6.80 6.31
C SER A 262 -18.24 7.56 7.30
N ALA A 263 -18.66 7.57 8.55
CA ALA A 263 -17.85 8.04 9.65
C ALA A 263 -18.29 7.38 10.96
N VAL A 264 -17.41 7.44 11.96
CA VAL A 264 -17.78 7.16 13.35
C VAL A 264 -17.76 8.44 14.16
N THR A 265 -18.68 8.50 15.11
CA THR A 265 -18.73 9.46 16.21
C THR A 265 -19.05 8.71 17.49
N VAL A 266 -19.16 9.42 18.61
CA VAL A 266 -19.55 8.83 19.90
C VAL A 266 -20.89 9.37 20.36
N THR A 267 -21.63 8.57 21.13
CA THR A 267 -22.80 9.07 21.84
C THR A 267 -22.38 9.73 23.15
N GLY A 268 -22.91 10.93 23.43
CA GLY A 268 -22.54 11.72 24.60
C GLY A 268 -21.19 12.44 24.45
N ASN A 269 -20.50 12.70 25.57
CA ASN A 269 -19.24 13.46 25.63
C ASN A 269 -17.99 12.54 25.65
N GLY A 270 -18.05 11.39 24.97
CA GLY A 270 -16.93 10.46 24.88
C GLY A 270 -15.80 10.96 23.96
N ALA A 271 -14.68 10.25 23.96
CA ALA A 271 -13.63 10.41 22.96
C ALA A 271 -13.64 9.21 22.01
N LEU A 272 -13.20 9.39 20.77
CA LEU A 272 -12.83 8.25 19.92
C LEU A 272 -11.39 7.88 20.23
N GLU A 273 -11.11 6.59 20.40
CA GLU A 273 -9.78 6.11 20.76
C GLU A 273 -9.45 4.85 19.97
N TYR A 274 -8.24 4.83 19.41
CA TYR A 274 -7.68 3.76 18.59
C TYR A 274 -6.36 3.29 19.19
N GLU A 275 -6.15 1.99 19.16
CA GLU A 275 -4.96 1.28 19.63
C GLU A 275 -4.35 0.53 18.45
N LEU A 276 -3.28 1.09 17.88
CA LEU A 276 -2.62 0.55 16.69
C LEU A 276 -1.34 -0.19 17.10
N GLN A 277 -1.27 -1.48 16.79
CA GLN A 277 -0.06 -2.28 17.00
C GLN A 277 0.98 -1.90 15.94
N VAL A 278 2.21 -1.66 16.40
CA VAL A 278 3.31 -1.14 15.60
C VAL A 278 4.63 -1.70 16.11
N ASP A 279 5.70 -1.51 15.33
CA ASP A 279 7.05 -1.86 15.73
C ASP A 279 7.73 -0.68 16.44
N ALA A 280 8.57 -1.02 17.42
CA ALA A 280 9.36 -0.02 18.11
C ALA A 280 10.54 0.46 17.25
N LYS A 281 11.04 1.66 17.57
CA LYS A 281 12.20 2.33 16.96
C LYS A 281 12.01 2.72 15.50
N LEU A 282 10.77 2.93 15.07
CA LEU A 282 10.41 3.44 13.75
C LEU A 282 9.65 4.76 13.86
N ASP A 283 9.61 5.46 12.73
CA ASP A 283 8.74 6.62 12.52
C ASP A 283 7.43 6.15 11.90
N TYR A 284 6.32 6.80 12.26
CA TYR A 284 4.98 6.48 11.76
C TYR A 284 4.27 7.71 11.19
N LEU A 285 3.79 7.63 9.95
CA LEU A 285 2.92 8.62 9.32
C LEU A 285 1.47 8.21 9.58
N LEU A 286 0.77 9.04 10.36
CA LEU A 286 -0.66 8.94 10.55
C LEU A 286 -1.38 9.85 9.57
N TRP A 287 -2.35 9.33 8.83
CA TRP A 287 -3.21 10.09 7.92
C TRP A 287 -4.67 10.03 8.39
N PHE A 288 -5.27 11.18 8.64
CA PHE A 288 -6.63 11.29 9.15
C PHE A 288 -7.56 11.80 8.05
N HIS A 289 -8.72 11.16 7.93
CA HIS A 289 -9.75 11.52 6.96
C HIS A 289 -11.00 11.99 7.66
N PHE A 290 -11.50 13.15 7.25
CA PHE A 290 -12.67 13.78 7.83
C PHE A 290 -13.67 14.19 6.76
N ALA A 291 -14.95 14.03 7.04
CA ALA A 291 -16.02 14.73 6.35
C ALA A 291 -17.17 15.01 7.33
N GLU A 292 -17.66 16.25 7.36
CA GLU A 292 -18.81 16.59 8.19
C GLU A 292 -20.10 16.16 7.48
N ILE A 293 -20.53 14.93 7.76
CA ILE A 293 -21.73 14.31 7.16
C ILE A 293 -22.96 14.35 8.08
N ASP A 294 -22.82 14.86 9.31
CA ASP A 294 -23.95 15.05 10.23
C ASP A 294 -24.66 16.38 9.93
N ALA A 295 -25.88 16.28 9.40
CA ALA A 295 -26.66 17.46 9.02
C ALA A 295 -26.99 18.41 10.20
N SER A 296 -26.85 17.96 11.46
CA SER A 296 -27.02 18.81 12.64
C SER A 296 -25.85 19.79 12.87
N VAL A 297 -24.66 19.46 12.36
CA VAL A 297 -23.45 20.30 12.41
C VAL A 297 -23.39 21.12 11.12
N ASN A 298 -24.02 22.29 11.15
CA ASN A 298 -24.24 23.13 9.97
C ASN A 298 -23.60 24.52 10.06
N ALA A 299 -22.63 24.69 10.95
CA ALA A 299 -21.85 25.93 11.11
C ALA A 299 -20.52 25.62 11.80
N ALA A 300 -19.51 26.47 11.56
CA ALA A 300 -18.25 26.43 12.30
C ALA A 300 -18.50 26.59 13.81
N GLY A 301 -17.67 25.94 14.63
CA GLY A 301 -17.72 25.95 16.08
C GLY A 301 -18.70 24.95 16.69
N LYS A 302 -19.54 24.26 15.89
CA LYS A 302 -20.50 23.27 16.40
C LYS A 302 -19.90 21.91 16.72
N ARG A 303 -18.81 21.54 16.04
CA ARG A 303 -18.02 20.34 16.33
C ARG A 303 -16.55 20.71 16.30
N VAL A 304 -15.92 20.66 17.47
CA VAL A 304 -14.52 20.97 17.66
C VAL A 304 -13.91 19.94 18.59
N PHE A 305 -12.82 19.32 18.18
CA PHE A 305 -12.13 18.28 18.96
C PHE A 305 -10.62 18.39 18.80
N GLU A 306 -9.90 17.86 19.77
CA GLU A 306 -8.44 17.78 19.78
C GLU A 306 -8.00 16.39 19.35
N VAL A 307 -6.96 16.31 18.54
CA VAL A 307 -6.30 15.05 18.20
C VAL A 307 -5.12 14.90 19.16
N VAL A 308 -5.11 13.79 19.89
CA VAL A 308 -4.12 13.44 20.89
C VAL A 308 -3.45 12.14 20.45
N ILE A 309 -2.13 12.17 20.26
CA ILE A 309 -1.34 11.02 19.82
C ILE A 309 -0.33 10.69 20.92
N ASN A 310 -0.35 9.45 21.42
CA ASN A 310 0.47 9.02 22.56
C ASN A 310 0.40 9.97 23.76
N GLY A 311 -0.81 10.46 24.06
CA GLY A 311 -1.06 11.40 25.16
C GLY A 311 -0.72 12.86 24.89
N ASN A 312 -0.11 13.19 23.74
CA ASN A 312 0.24 14.56 23.37
C ASN A 312 -0.83 15.16 22.44
N ASN A 313 -1.39 16.32 22.80
CA ASN A 313 -2.26 17.06 21.91
C ASN A 313 -1.44 17.67 20.76
N VAL A 314 -1.75 17.27 19.53
CA VAL A 314 -1.02 17.64 18.33
C VAL A 314 -1.74 18.68 17.47
N THR A 315 -3.08 18.69 17.50
CA THR A 315 -3.86 19.64 16.71
C THR A 315 -5.31 19.74 17.19
N ARG A 316 -5.97 20.84 16.82
CA ARG A 316 -7.39 21.08 17.05
C ARG A 316 -8.11 21.14 15.69
N ILE A 317 -9.19 20.37 15.57
CA ILE A 317 -9.94 20.19 14.33
C ILE A 317 -11.36 20.75 14.48
N ASP A 318 -11.78 21.52 13.49
CA ASP A 318 -13.17 21.85 13.18
C ASP A 318 -13.34 21.63 11.66
N VAL A 319 -13.97 20.51 11.30
CA VAL A 319 -14.10 20.08 9.90
C VAL A 319 -14.97 21.06 9.11
N TYR A 320 -16.07 21.51 9.72
CA TYR A 320 -16.99 22.45 9.07
C TYR A 320 -16.31 23.80 8.81
N GLN A 321 -15.48 24.27 9.74
CA GLN A 321 -14.71 25.50 9.52
C GLN A 321 -13.72 25.39 8.35
N ARG A 322 -13.09 24.23 8.17
CA ARG A 322 -12.06 24.01 7.13
C ARG A 322 -12.66 23.84 5.74
N VAL A 323 -13.72 23.03 5.62
CA VAL A 323 -14.25 22.61 4.30
C VAL A 323 -15.77 22.68 4.18
N GLY A 324 -16.50 22.99 5.24
CA GLY A 324 -17.95 22.97 5.29
C GLY A 324 -18.53 21.56 5.48
N GLY A 325 -19.84 21.43 5.25
CA GLY A 325 -20.55 20.14 5.30
C GLY A 325 -20.44 19.36 3.99
N PHE A 326 -20.43 18.03 4.06
CA PHE A 326 -20.35 17.14 2.90
C PHE A 326 -19.15 17.43 1.97
N ALA A 327 -18.00 17.78 2.56
CA ALA A 327 -16.74 17.94 1.86
C ALA A 327 -15.64 17.18 2.62
N ALA A 328 -14.75 16.54 1.87
CA ALA A 328 -13.60 15.83 2.41
C ALA A 328 -12.50 16.81 2.85
N ASP A 329 -11.95 16.56 4.04
CA ASP A 329 -10.71 17.13 4.54
C ASP A 329 -9.79 15.99 4.99
N ASN A 330 -8.49 16.24 4.95
CA ASN A 330 -7.51 15.31 5.48
C ASN A 330 -6.35 16.05 6.15
N TRP A 331 -5.74 15.40 7.14
CA TRP A 331 -4.63 15.94 7.88
C TRP A 331 -3.71 14.79 8.29
N HIS A 332 -2.40 15.03 8.30
CA HIS A 332 -1.43 13.99 8.65
C HIS A 332 -0.43 14.46 9.69
N TYR A 333 0.19 13.51 10.38
CA TYR A 333 1.18 13.74 11.42
C TYR A 333 2.21 12.63 11.44
N VAL A 334 3.49 12.99 11.59
CA VAL A 334 4.57 12.01 11.72
C VAL A 334 4.97 11.88 13.19
N VAL A 335 4.76 10.69 13.74
CA VAL A 335 5.28 10.29 15.04
C VAL A 335 6.72 9.84 14.84
N LYS A 336 7.66 10.50 15.51
CA LYS A 336 9.10 10.24 15.36
C LYS A 336 9.61 9.32 16.48
N ASN A 337 10.47 8.37 16.11
CA ASN A 337 11.22 7.46 16.97
C ASN A 337 10.35 6.84 18.07
N LEU A 338 9.29 6.14 17.65
CA LEU A 338 8.34 5.56 18.58
C LEU A 338 9.02 4.42 19.36
N SER A 339 9.18 4.59 20.66
CA SER A 339 9.85 3.57 21.50
C SER A 339 8.96 2.39 21.90
N ASN A 340 7.64 2.51 21.71
CA ASN A 340 6.65 1.54 22.16
C ASN A 340 6.05 0.79 20.96
N THR A 341 5.49 -0.40 21.21
CA THR A 341 4.82 -1.22 20.18
C THR A 341 3.32 -0.91 20.06
N LEU A 342 2.84 0.08 20.82
CA LEU A 342 1.45 0.54 20.80
C LEU A 342 1.43 2.04 20.51
N LEU A 343 0.73 2.40 19.44
CA LEU A 343 0.44 3.77 19.05
C LEU A 343 -1.01 4.09 19.39
N THR A 344 -1.23 5.08 20.26
CA THR A 344 -2.58 5.49 20.66
C THR A 344 -2.99 6.78 19.96
N VAL A 345 -4.19 6.76 19.38
CA VAL A 345 -4.77 7.91 18.69
C VAL A 345 -6.13 8.21 19.31
N LYS A 346 -6.30 9.43 19.83
CA LYS A 346 -7.52 9.83 20.53
C LYS A 346 -8.05 11.15 19.99
N LEU A 347 -9.34 11.20 19.69
CA LEU A 347 -10.05 12.44 19.34
C LEU A 347 -10.90 12.84 20.54
N VAL A 348 -10.53 13.93 21.21
CA VAL A 348 -11.14 14.39 22.46
C VAL A 348 -12.09 15.56 22.17
N PRO A 349 -13.37 15.49 22.55
CA PRO A 349 -14.34 16.56 22.30
C PRO A 349 -13.97 17.83 23.06
N VAL A 350 -14.06 18.98 22.38
CA VAL A 350 -14.09 20.30 23.00
C VAL A 350 -15.49 20.89 22.91
N VAL A 351 -16.12 20.80 21.73
CA VAL A 351 -17.53 21.14 21.49
C VAL A 351 -18.12 20.06 20.60
N GLY A 352 -19.19 19.40 21.04
CA GLY A 352 -19.78 18.28 20.30
C GLY A 352 -18.90 17.04 20.23
N ALA A 353 -19.48 15.91 19.85
CA ALA A 353 -18.75 14.65 19.71
C ALA A 353 -17.80 14.68 18.49
N PRO A 354 -16.59 14.13 18.57
CA PRO A 354 -15.66 14.04 17.43
C PRO A 354 -16.21 13.19 16.28
N ILE A 355 -15.64 13.34 15.09
CA ILE A 355 -15.98 12.55 13.90
C ILE A 355 -14.71 12.12 13.17
N LEU A 356 -14.71 10.90 12.61
CA LEU A 356 -13.61 10.37 11.80
C LEU A 356 -14.17 9.48 10.68
N SER A 357 -13.70 9.68 9.44
CA SER A 357 -14.09 8.90 8.27
C SER A 357 -13.08 7.80 7.92
N GLY A 358 -11.81 8.00 8.25
CA GLY A 358 -10.76 7.01 8.04
C GLY A 358 -9.48 7.37 8.76
N LEU A 359 -8.62 6.37 8.96
CA LEU A 359 -7.32 6.50 9.61
C LEU A 359 -6.32 5.58 8.91
N GLU A 360 -5.20 6.14 8.46
CA GLU A 360 -4.09 5.39 7.91
C GLU A 360 -2.87 5.49 8.82
N ASN A 361 -2.08 4.42 8.89
CA ASN A 361 -0.85 4.31 9.66
C ASN A 361 0.22 3.64 8.81
N TYR A 362 1.28 4.38 8.48
CA TYR A 362 2.40 3.86 7.71
C TYR A 362 3.68 3.92 8.52
N ALA A 363 4.44 2.82 8.59
CA ALA A 363 5.83 2.91 9.02
C ALA A 363 6.66 3.56 7.91
N LEU A 364 7.51 4.51 8.27
CA LEU A 364 8.52 5.07 7.36
C LEU A 364 9.80 4.25 7.52
N ILE A 365 10.08 3.42 6.51
CA ILE A 365 11.29 2.61 6.46
C ILE A 365 12.28 3.30 5.53
N PRO A 366 13.45 3.74 6.03
CA PRO A 366 14.49 4.29 5.17
C PRO A 366 14.91 3.25 4.12
N ALA A 367 15.03 3.68 2.87
CA ALA A 367 15.53 2.84 1.80
C ALA A 367 16.96 2.39 2.13
N ASP A 368 17.22 1.09 1.97
CA ASP A 368 18.54 0.51 2.20
C ASP A 368 19.52 0.89 1.09
N LEU A 369 20.81 0.66 1.35
CA LEU A 369 21.86 0.93 0.40
C LEU A 369 21.81 -0.02 -0.80
N SER A 370 21.79 0.52 -2.01
CA SER A 370 21.90 -0.25 -3.25
C SER A 370 23.36 -0.42 -3.71
N THR A 371 23.62 -1.42 -4.56
CA THR A 371 24.93 -1.66 -5.16
C THR A 371 25.27 -0.63 -6.25
N VAL A 372 26.43 0.02 -6.14
CA VAL A 372 26.96 0.98 -7.12
C VAL A 372 28.40 0.63 -7.55
N PRO A 373 28.89 1.15 -8.69
CA PRO A 373 30.29 1.02 -9.06
C PRO A 373 31.23 1.78 -8.11
N ASP A 374 32.42 1.21 -7.88
CA ASP A 374 33.50 1.67 -6.98
C ASP A 374 33.92 3.15 -7.20
N GLN A 375 33.66 3.72 -8.37
CA GLN A 375 34.02 5.10 -8.72
C GLN A 375 33.11 6.21 -8.13
N GLY A 376 32.47 5.96 -6.98
CA GLY A 376 32.01 7.00 -6.05
C GLY A 376 30.98 8.02 -6.57
N MET A 377 30.30 7.73 -7.68
CA MET A 377 29.36 8.66 -8.32
C MET A 377 27.95 8.08 -8.31
N ILE A 378 27.12 8.61 -7.41
CA ILE A 378 25.67 8.36 -7.33
C ILE A 378 25.02 9.12 -8.49
N SER A 379 25.15 8.59 -9.71
CA SER A 379 24.17 8.87 -10.75
C SER A 379 23.36 7.59 -10.90
N ILE A 380 22.04 7.70 -10.84
CA ILE A 380 21.08 6.61 -11.07
C ILE A 380 21.48 5.73 -12.28
N GLU A 381 21.96 6.38 -13.34
CA GLU A 381 22.42 5.74 -14.57
C GLU A 381 23.65 4.82 -14.38
N LYS A 382 24.46 5.01 -13.33
CA LYS A 382 25.65 4.19 -13.01
C LYS A 382 25.36 3.04 -12.05
N THR A 383 24.38 3.16 -11.14
CA THR A 383 23.94 2.08 -10.25
C THR A 383 23.53 0.85 -11.05
N ARG A 384 22.70 1.05 -12.08
CA ARG A 384 22.25 -0.02 -13.00
C ARG A 384 23.39 -0.77 -13.68
N ILE A 385 24.48 -0.09 -14.03
CA ILE A 385 25.54 -0.68 -14.86
C ILE A 385 26.19 -1.88 -14.15
N VAL A 386 26.43 -1.78 -12.83
CA VAL A 386 27.03 -2.89 -12.08
C VAL A 386 26.06 -4.04 -11.94
N VAL A 387 24.80 -3.77 -11.58
CA VAL A 387 23.78 -4.82 -11.45
C VAL A 387 23.58 -5.54 -12.79
N ILE A 388 23.51 -4.79 -13.91
CA ILE A 388 23.41 -5.35 -15.27
C ILE A 388 24.66 -6.18 -15.61
N ALA A 389 25.87 -5.68 -15.32
CA ALA A 389 27.11 -6.41 -15.58
C ALA A 389 27.20 -7.71 -14.76
N MET A 390 26.78 -7.67 -13.49
CA MET A 390 26.71 -8.82 -12.60
C MET A 390 25.68 -9.85 -13.06
N ARG A 391 24.51 -9.41 -13.52
CA ARG A 391 23.49 -10.28 -14.14
C ARG A 391 24.02 -10.90 -15.45
N ALA A 392 24.72 -10.15 -16.29
CA ALA A 392 25.36 -10.70 -17.50
C ALA A 392 26.46 -11.72 -17.16
N LEU A 393 27.23 -11.48 -16.09
CA LEU A 393 28.24 -12.43 -15.60
C LEU A 393 27.59 -13.73 -15.10
N LYS A 394 26.49 -13.63 -14.34
CA LYS A 394 25.68 -14.78 -13.90
C LYS A 394 25.29 -15.67 -15.08
N GLU A 395 24.78 -15.06 -16.15
CA GLU A 395 24.37 -15.76 -17.37
C GLU A 395 25.56 -16.40 -18.09
N SER A 396 26.66 -15.64 -18.25
CA SER A 396 27.87 -16.11 -18.93
C SER A 396 28.52 -17.31 -18.22
N LEU A 397 28.60 -17.27 -16.89
CA LEU A 397 29.16 -18.34 -16.07
C LEU A 397 28.17 -19.48 -15.80
N ARG A 398 26.90 -19.35 -16.25
CA ARG A 398 25.81 -20.30 -15.99
C ARG A 398 25.69 -20.64 -14.51
N ILE A 399 25.73 -19.59 -13.66
CA ILE A 399 25.65 -19.74 -12.21
C ILE A 399 24.34 -20.47 -11.86
N PRO A 400 24.40 -21.61 -11.15
CA PRO A 400 23.20 -22.35 -10.77
C PRO A 400 22.27 -21.52 -9.88
N ALA A 401 20.95 -21.68 -10.05
CA ALA A 401 19.95 -20.95 -9.26
C ALA A 401 20.17 -21.06 -7.73
N ARG A 402 20.63 -22.24 -7.25
CA ARG A 402 20.95 -22.48 -5.84
C ARG A 402 21.94 -21.49 -5.21
N MET A 403 22.77 -20.81 -6.01
CA MET A 403 23.74 -19.81 -5.51
C MET A 403 23.06 -18.48 -5.12
N GLY A 404 21.77 -18.30 -5.44
CA GLY A 404 20.98 -17.15 -4.99
C GLY A 404 21.38 -15.81 -5.63
N TRP A 405 22.03 -15.82 -6.80
CA TRP A 405 22.40 -14.60 -7.53
C TRP A 405 21.17 -13.95 -8.19
N ASN A 406 20.29 -13.34 -7.41
CA ASN A 406 19.07 -12.67 -7.86
C ASN A 406 18.95 -11.26 -7.25
N GLY A 407 18.32 -10.32 -7.97
CA GLY A 407 18.14 -8.92 -7.51
C GLY A 407 19.45 -8.15 -7.39
N ASP A 408 19.53 -7.26 -6.40
CA ASP A 408 20.76 -6.54 -6.06
C ASP A 408 21.84 -7.49 -5.46
N PRO A 409 23.12 -7.40 -5.86
CA PRO A 409 24.19 -8.26 -5.33
C PRO A 409 24.53 -8.10 -3.84
N CYS A 410 24.32 -6.92 -3.27
CA CYS A 410 24.76 -6.56 -1.91
C CYS A 410 23.61 -6.19 -0.97
N ALA A 411 22.42 -5.86 -1.49
CA ALA A 411 21.27 -5.44 -0.70
C ALA A 411 20.27 -6.59 -0.44
N PRO A 412 19.51 -6.54 0.68
CA PRO A 412 19.62 -5.58 1.78
C PRO A 412 20.87 -5.81 2.62
N THR A 413 21.33 -4.77 3.32
CA THR A 413 22.54 -4.79 4.16
C THR A 413 22.45 -5.75 5.35
N ASN A 414 21.23 -6.14 5.73
CA ASN A 414 20.97 -7.07 6.82
C ASN A 414 20.90 -8.55 6.37
N TRP A 415 21.02 -8.83 5.07
CA TRP A 415 21.15 -10.18 4.52
C TRP A 415 22.53 -10.39 3.90
N ASP A 416 22.88 -11.67 3.72
CA ASP A 416 24.09 -12.03 2.99
C ASP A 416 24.01 -11.53 1.54
N ALA A 417 25.12 -10.98 1.05
CA ALA A 417 25.32 -10.72 -0.37
C ALA A 417 25.21 -12.01 -1.20
N TRP A 418 25.21 -11.87 -2.52
CA TRP A 418 25.32 -13.02 -3.43
C TRP A 418 26.46 -13.95 -3.02
N GLU A 419 26.24 -15.27 -3.07
CA GLU A 419 27.23 -16.24 -2.63
C GLU A 419 28.55 -16.07 -3.40
N GLY A 420 29.65 -15.86 -2.66
CA GLY A 420 30.98 -15.57 -3.21
C GLY A 420 31.29 -14.07 -3.45
N VAL A 421 30.29 -13.20 -3.37
CA VAL A 421 30.46 -11.75 -3.54
C VAL A 421 30.72 -11.09 -2.20
N THR A 422 31.77 -10.25 -2.12
CA THR A 422 32.04 -9.44 -0.93
C THR A 422 31.75 -7.98 -1.20
N CYS A 423 30.89 -7.38 -0.39
CA CYS A 423 30.46 -5.99 -0.51
C CYS A 423 30.95 -5.14 0.68
N HIS A 424 31.26 -3.88 0.42
CA HIS A 424 31.59 -2.89 1.45
C HIS A 424 30.91 -1.54 1.16
N PRO A 425 30.57 -0.75 2.19
CA PRO A 425 30.08 0.61 1.98
C PRO A 425 31.12 1.47 1.25
N ASN A 426 30.65 2.36 0.37
CA ASN A 426 31.52 3.35 -0.25
C ASN A 426 32.05 4.35 0.82
N LYS A 427 33.02 5.20 0.44
CA LYS A 427 33.62 6.18 1.38
C LYS A 427 32.64 7.15 2.05
N LYS A 428 31.45 7.33 1.49
CA LYS A 428 30.40 8.23 2.01
C LYS A 428 29.30 7.48 2.75
N GLU A 429 29.38 6.15 2.83
CA GLU A 429 28.35 5.27 3.39
C GLU A 429 26.96 5.45 2.77
N THR A 430 26.91 5.85 1.49
CA THR A 430 25.65 6.11 0.77
C THR A 430 25.26 5.02 -0.21
N ALA A 431 26.10 3.99 -0.37
CA ALA A 431 25.89 2.88 -1.30
C ALA A 431 26.88 1.73 -1.01
N LEU A 432 26.62 0.55 -1.57
CA LEU A 432 27.48 -0.64 -1.47
C LEU A 432 28.33 -0.83 -2.73
N VAL A 433 29.55 -1.32 -2.57
CA VAL A 433 30.49 -1.60 -3.66
C VAL A 433 30.95 -3.05 -3.58
N VAL A 434 30.95 -3.73 -4.73
CA VAL A 434 31.53 -5.07 -4.88
C VAL A 434 33.05 -4.99 -4.87
N SER A 435 33.70 -5.59 -3.86
CA SER A 435 35.17 -5.65 -3.73
C SER A 435 35.80 -6.91 -4.31
N GLN A 436 35.11 -8.05 -4.20
CA GLN A 436 35.64 -9.38 -4.57
C GLN A 436 34.51 -10.28 -5.07
N MET A 437 34.87 -11.20 -5.96
CA MET A 437 34.02 -12.25 -6.54
C MET A 437 34.77 -13.57 -6.61
#